data_AF-A0A2V3I7R5-F1
#
_entry.id   AF-A0A2V3I7R5-F1
#
_cell.length_a   1.000
_cell.length_b   1.000
_cell.length_c   1.000
_cell.angle_alpha   90.00
_cell.angle_beta   90.00
_cell.angle_gamma   90.00
#
_symmetry.space_group_name_H-M   'P 1'
#
loop_
_entity.id
_entity.type
_entity.pdbx_description
1 polymer ?
#
loop_
_entity_poly.entity_id
_entity_poly.type
_entity_poly.pdbx_seq_one_letter_code
_entity_poly.pdbx_strand_id
1 'polypeptide(L)'
;MADLGFRDAAWLGGVVGSMVAVMATFVAIFLSGLDSPDVMGSVRSGIVAGLAGGVIVTTFAYYRMAESSRSGRNVEAERKQEVTKVRAILSPIEERAPRSGSGTAWTVEEQVRRDRGVLVVDLHGLDAPSAAALTERLLERRADLGRLKLVTGRGETLHVGSADPGIRPAVLQRLRVDAQKAEWQVIQKSSSVTLRPMGRAPTPKEWLGRFVVFVVPMTGAMTLAFRDLAGSGMEEQGMMFGAAAGLLMTALLSSYRDRSA
;
A
#
# COMPACT_ATOMS: atom_id res chain seq x y z
N MET A 1 2.58 -16.05 0.81
CA MET A 1 2.62 -15.24 2.05
C MET A 1 2.11 -16.17 3.13
N ALA A 2 2.87 -16.40 4.19
CA ALA A 2 2.44 -17.28 5.27
C ALA A 2 1.22 -16.64 5.95
N ASP A 3 0.11 -17.36 5.97
CA ASP A 3 -1.07 -16.94 6.71
C ASP A 3 -0.70 -16.91 8.19
N LEU A 4 -0.67 -15.71 8.76
CA LEU A 4 -0.44 -15.52 10.20
C LEU A 4 -1.56 -16.26 10.94
N GLY A 5 -1.21 -17.32 11.66
CA GLY A 5 -2.18 -18.09 12.44
C GLY A 5 -2.56 -17.37 13.74
N PHE A 6 -3.66 -17.80 14.37
CA PHE A 6 -4.06 -17.28 15.70
C PHE A 6 -2.96 -17.42 16.76
N ARG A 7 -2.07 -18.41 16.60
CA ARG A 7 -0.89 -18.61 17.44
C ARG A 7 0.19 -17.54 17.21
N ASP A 8 0.36 -17.09 15.98
CA ASP A 8 1.36 -16.07 15.62
C ASP A 8 0.93 -14.69 16.12
N ALA A 9 -0.38 -14.39 16.13
CA ALA A 9 -0.92 -13.18 16.76
C ALA A 9 -0.63 -13.12 18.26
N ALA A 10 -0.83 -14.23 18.98
CA ALA A 10 -0.49 -14.32 20.40
C ALA A 10 1.02 -14.20 20.64
N TRP A 11 1.85 -14.81 19.78
CA TRP A 11 3.31 -14.71 19.87
C TRP A 11 3.79 -13.28 19.64
N LEU A 12 3.24 -12.60 18.63
CA LEU A 12 3.50 -11.19 18.35
C LEU A 12 3.19 -10.31 19.57
N GLY A 13 2.01 -10.49 20.17
CA GLY A 13 1.63 -9.77 21.39
C GLY A 13 2.56 -10.05 22.56
N GLY A 14 2.97 -11.30 22.75
CA GLY A 14 3.96 -11.68 23.77
C GLY A 14 5.31 -10.99 23.58
N VAL A 15 5.85 -10.98 22.36
CA VAL A 15 7.12 -10.31 22.04
C VAL A 15 7.02 -8.82 22.30
N VAL A 16 6.02 -8.16 21.70
CA VAL A 16 5.88 -6.72 21.83
C VAL A 16 5.63 -6.33 23.28
N GLY A 17 4.80 -7.09 24.00
CA GLY A 17 4.58 -6.91 25.43
C GLY A 17 5.87 -7.06 26.25
N SER A 18 6.71 -8.05 25.96
CA SER A 18 8.00 -8.22 26.64
C SER A 18 8.98 -7.07 26.36
N MET A 19 9.03 -6.57 25.12
CA MET A 19 9.86 -5.41 24.77
C MET A 19 9.38 -4.15 25.52
N VAL A 20 8.07 -3.92 25.57
CA VAL A 20 7.47 -2.80 26.32
C VAL A 20 7.77 -2.94 27.81
N ALA A 21 7.71 -4.15 28.37
CA ALA A 21 8.01 -4.38 29.78
C ALA A 21 9.45 -3.99 30.15
N VAL A 22 10.41 -4.43 29.33
CA VAL A 22 11.83 -4.11 29.53
C VAL A 22 12.05 -2.60 29.42
N MET A 23 11.53 -1.96 28.37
CA MET A 23 11.68 -0.52 28.16
C MET A 23 11.06 0.30 29.30
N ALA A 24 9.84 -0.03 29.72
CA ALA A 24 9.16 0.65 30.81
C ALA A 24 9.88 0.47 32.16
N THR A 25 10.47 -0.71 32.39
CA THR A 25 11.30 -0.95 33.59
C THR A 25 12.52 -0.04 33.60
N PHE A 26 13.25 0.06 32.49
CA PHE A 26 14.42 0.96 32.41
C PHE A 26 14.05 2.42 32.59
N VAL A 27 12.96 2.87 31.95
CA VAL A 27 12.47 4.25 32.11
C VAL A 27 12.12 4.54 33.57
N ALA A 28 11.44 3.62 34.26
CA ALA A 28 11.11 3.79 35.67
C ALA A 28 12.36 3.83 36.56
N ILE A 29 13.38 3.02 36.28
CA ILE A 29 14.67 3.07 36.98
C ILE A 29 15.35 4.43 36.79
N PHE A 30 15.39 4.94 35.56
CA PHE A 30 15.99 6.25 35.28
C PHE A 30 15.23 7.40 35.93
N LEU A 31 13.89 7.35 35.95
CA LEU A 31 13.04 8.35 36.61
C LEU A 31 13.20 8.33 38.14
N SER A 32 13.52 7.17 38.73
CA SER A 32 13.71 7.01 40.18
C SER A 32 15.08 7.53 40.67
N GLY A 33 16.01 7.81 39.75
CA GLY A 33 17.38 8.21 40.07
C GLY A 33 18.31 7.01 40.32
N LEU A 34 19.55 7.11 39.84
CA LEU A 34 20.53 6.01 39.89
C LEU A 34 21.16 5.80 41.29
N ASP A 35 21.02 6.77 42.19
CA ASP A 35 21.63 6.71 43.53
C ASP A 35 20.83 5.82 44.51
N SER A 36 19.51 5.69 44.30
CA SER A 36 18.66 4.78 45.07
C SER A 36 17.45 4.31 44.25
N PRO A 37 17.67 3.51 43.18
CA PRO A 37 16.62 3.14 42.26
C PRO A 37 15.59 2.23 42.93
N ASP A 38 14.29 2.55 42.78
CA ASP A 38 13.21 1.63 43.13
C ASP A 38 13.09 0.52 42.07
N VAL A 39 13.99 -0.46 42.17
CA VAL A 39 14.05 -1.58 41.21
C VAL A 39 12.76 -2.39 41.24
N MET A 40 12.17 -2.61 42.41
CA MET A 40 10.99 -3.46 42.56
C MET A 40 9.73 -2.76 42.01
N GLY A 41 9.55 -1.47 42.32
CA GLY A 41 8.48 -0.66 41.73
C GLY A 41 8.62 -0.53 40.22
N SER A 42 9.86 -0.39 39.72
CA SER A 42 10.16 -0.30 38.29
C SER A 42 9.90 -1.59 37.52
N VAL A 43 10.25 -2.75 38.08
CA VAL A 43 9.92 -4.05 37.47
C VAL A 43 8.41 -4.25 37.45
N ARG A 44 7.71 -3.89 38.53
CA ARG A 44 6.25 -4.00 38.60
C ARG A 44 5.55 -3.11 37.57
N SER A 45 5.99 -1.86 37.43
CA SER A 45 5.43 -0.94 36.43
C SER A 45 5.73 -1.44 35.01
N GLY A 46 6.93 -1.98 34.79
CA GLY A 46 7.31 -2.65 33.54
C GLY A 46 6.39 -3.82 33.18
N ILE A 47 6.16 -4.75 34.11
CA ILE A 47 5.26 -5.90 33.89
C ILE A 47 3.84 -5.42 33.54
N VAL A 48 3.30 -4.44 34.27
CA VAL A 48 1.96 -3.90 34.00
C VAL A 48 1.88 -3.27 32.61
N ALA A 49 2.86 -2.44 32.24
CA ALA A 49 2.92 -1.80 30.93
C ALA A 49 3.07 -2.84 29.80
N GLY A 50 3.91 -3.86 30.01
CA GLY A 50 4.13 -4.93 29.04
C GLY A 50 2.90 -5.81 28.82
N LEU A 51 2.20 -6.20 29.89
CA LEU A 51 0.94 -6.94 29.79
C LEU A 51 -0.13 -6.12 29.07
N ALA A 52 -0.29 -4.83 29.41
CA ALA A 52 -1.22 -3.95 28.74
C ALA A 52 -0.91 -3.82 27.24
N GLY A 53 0.35 -3.58 26.88
CA GLY A 53 0.81 -3.50 25.50
C GLY A 53 0.58 -4.80 24.73
N GLY A 54 0.91 -5.94 25.34
CA GLY A 54 0.70 -7.26 24.74
C GLY A 54 -0.77 -7.57 24.46
N VAL A 55 -1.67 -7.25 25.41
CA VAL A 55 -3.13 -7.43 25.23
C VAL A 55 -3.66 -6.56 24.09
N ILE A 56 -3.25 -5.30 24.02
CA ILE A 56 -3.67 -4.38 22.95
C ILE A 56 -3.25 -4.91 21.58
N VAL A 57 -1.97 -5.28 21.43
CA VAL A 57 -1.43 -5.79 20.16
C VAL A 57 -2.11 -7.10 19.74
N THR A 58 -2.30 -8.02 20.68
CA THR A 58 -2.97 -9.30 20.42
C THR A 58 -4.41 -9.09 19.99
N THR A 59 -5.14 -8.20 20.67
CA THR A 59 -6.53 -7.86 20.36
C THR A 59 -6.64 -7.27 18.95
N PHE A 60 -5.75 -6.34 18.60
CA PHE A 60 -5.73 -5.76 17.26
C PHE A 60 -5.37 -6.78 16.17
N ALA A 61 -4.41 -7.66 16.44
CA ALA A 61 -4.03 -8.73 15.52
C ALA A 61 -5.20 -9.70 15.29
N TYR A 62 -5.93 -10.08 16.35
CA TYR A 62 -7.13 -10.92 16.23
C TYR A 62 -8.27 -10.22 15.51
N TYR A 63 -8.52 -8.95 15.81
CA TYR A 63 -9.52 -8.16 15.09
C TYR A 63 -9.23 -8.13 13.59
N ARG A 64 -7.98 -7.85 13.21
CA ARG A 64 -7.54 -7.83 11.81
C ARG A 64 -7.64 -9.20 11.13
N MET A 65 -7.32 -10.27 11.84
CA MET A 65 -7.48 -11.65 11.33
C MET A 65 -8.95 -12.02 11.16
N ALA A 66 -9.80 -11.67 12.12
CA ALA A 66 -11.23 -11.91 12.05
C ALA A 66 -11.87 -11.14 10.89
N GLU A 67 -11.42 -9.91 10.64
CA GLU A 67 -11.85 -9.12 9.49
C GLU A 67 -11.38 -9.73 8.16
N SER A 68 -10.12 -10.19 8.11
CA SER A 68 -9.58 -10.90 6.94
C SER A 68 -10.27 -12.24 6.67
N SER A 69 -10.65 -12.97 7.74
CA SER A 69 -11.31 -14.29 7.65
C SER A 69 -12.81 -14.17 7.36
N ARG A 70 -13.51 -13.21 7.97
CA ARG A 70 -14.92 -12.89 7.66
C ARG A 70 -15.09 -12.41 6.23
N SER A 71 -14.06 -11.81 5.64
CA SER A 71 -14.09 -11.41 4.24
C SER A 71 -14.27 -12.60 3.28
N GLY A 72 -14.11 -13.86 3.73
CA GLY A 72 -14.50 -15.05 2.96
C GLY A 72 -13.89 -15.09 1.56
N ARG A 73 -12.75 -14.41 1.35
CA ARG A 73 -12.16 -14.16 0.04
C ARG A 73 -11.62 -15.48 -0.48
N ASN A 74 -12.41 -16.18 -1.27
CA ASN A 74 -11.89 -17.25 -2.08
C ASN A 74 -11.00 -16.59 -3.15
N VAL A 75 -9.72 -16.45 -2.81
CA VAL A 75 -8.75 -15.66 -3.57
C VAL A 75 -8.69 -16.12 -5.03
N GLU A 76 -8.94 -17.40 -5.30
CA GLU A 76 -9.02 -17.91 -6.67
C GLU A 76 -10.27 -17.44 -7.41
N ALA A 77 -11.43 -17.41 -6.73
CA ALA A 77 -12.66 -16.89 -7.30
C ALA A 77 -12.55 -15.39 -7.57
N GLU A 78 -11.97 -14.61 -6.66
CA GLU A 78 -11.69 -13.18 -6.88
C GLU A 78 -10.74 -12.96 -8.06
N ARG A 79 -9.65 -13.74 -8.14
CA ARG A 79 -8.70 -13.64 -9.26
C ARG A 79 -9.36 -13.94 -10.60
N LYS A 80 -10.24 -14.95 -10.66
CA LYS A 80 -11.01 -15.27 -11.87
C LYS A 80 -11.98 -14.14 -12.20
N GLN A 81 -12.68 -13.61 -11.20
CA GLN A 81 -13.61 -12.51 -11.36
C GLN A 81 -12.91 -11.22 -11.83
N GLU A 82 -11.70 -10.92 -11.33
CA GLU A 82 -10.87 -9.79 -11.80
C GLU A 82 -10.53 -9.94 -13.29
N VAL A 83 -10.14 -11.13 -13.74
CA VAL A 83 -9.89 -11.40 -15.16
C VAL A 83 -11.17 -11.20 -15.96
N THR A 84 -12.28 -11.80 -15.57
CA THR A 84 -13.57 -11.64 -16.26
C THR A 84 -14.00 -10.17 -16.34
N LYS A 85 -13.81 -9.39 -15.28
CA LYS A 85 -14.10 -7.96 -15.25
C LYS A 85 -13.26 -7.18 -16.25
N VAL A 86 -11.94 -7.40 -16.26
CA VAL A 86 -11.05 -6.71 -17.23
C VAL A 86 -11.41 -7.13 -18.65
N ARG A 87 -11.72 -8.42 -18.87
CA ARG A 87 -12.17 -8.89 -20.18
C ARG A 87 -13.46 -8.19 -20.62
N ALA A 88 -14.43 -8.03 -19.72
CA ALA A 88 -15.67 -7.32 -20.02
C ALA A 88 -15.46 -5.81 -20.28
N ILE A 89 -14.51 -5.17 -19.60
CA ILE A 89 -14.16 -3.75 -19.85
C ILE A 89 -13.52 -3.59 -21.23
N LEU A 90 -12.73 -4.57 -21.65
CA LEU A 90 -11.95 -4.54 -22.90
C LEU A 90 -12.68 -5.16 -24.10
N SER A 91 -13.80 -5.84 -23.91
CA SER A 91 -14.55 -6.47 -25.01
C SER A 91 -14.92 -5.50 -26.15
N PRO A 92 -15.23 -4.20 -25.92
CA PRO A 92 -15.50 -3.28 -27.03
C PRO A 92 -14.24 -2.93 -27.87
N ILE A 93 -13.03 -3.24 -27.39
CA ILE A 93 -11.79 -3.01 -28.14
C ILE A 93 -11.53 -4.10 -29.17
N GLU A 94 -12.00 -5.33 -28.94
CA GLU A 94 -11.94 -6.43 -29.92
C GLU A 94 -12.59 -6.03 -31.26
N GLU A 95 -13.74 -5.36 -31.20
CA GLU A 95 -14.46 -4.89 -32.40
C GLU A 95 -13.71 -3.79 -33.15
N ARG A 96 -12.88 -3.02 -32.44
CA ARG A 96 -12.05 -1.94 -32.99
C ARG A 96 -10.67 -2.44 -33.45
N ALA A 97 -10.24 -3.60 -32.98
CA ALA A 97 -8.93 -4.14 -33.31
C ALA A 97 -8.82 -4.37 -34.83
N PRO A 98 -7.67 -4.04 -35.44
CA PRO A 98 -7.48 -4.24 -36.86
C PRO A 98 -7.62 -5.73 -37.18
N ARG A 99 -8.53 -6.05 -38.12
CA ARG A 99 -8.63 -7.40 -38.69
C ARG A 99 -7.37 -7.62 -39.54
N SER A 100 -6.34 -8.19 -38.94
CA SER A 100 -5.06 -8.39 -39.61
C SER A 100 -5.23 -9.31 -40.83
N GLY A 101 -4.69 -8.91 -41.98
CA GLY A 101 -4.74 -9.68 -43.22
C GLY A 101 -3.81 -10.90 -43.27
N SER A 102 -3.03 -11.17 -42.21
CA SER A 102 -2.06 -12.28 -42.20
C SER A 102 -1.73 -12.85 -40.81
N GLY A 103 -2.51 -12.54 -39.76
CA GLY A 103 -2.25 -13.04 -38.41
C GLY A 103 -3.49 -13.04 -37.51
N THR A 104 -3.46 -13.88 -36.48
CA THR A 104 -4.54 -14.05 -35.48
C THR A 104 -5.04 -12.70 -35.00
N ALA A 105 -6.35 -12.46 -35.13
CA ALA A 105 -6.97 -11.22 -34.65
C ALA A 105 -6.72 -11.05 -33.15
N TRP A 106 -6.49 -9.82 -32.71
CA TRP A 106 -6.31 -9.55 -31.29
C TRP A 106 -7.61 -9.88 -30.54
N THR A 107 -7.52 -10.80 -29.59
CA THR A 107 -8.63 -11.19 -28.72
C THR A 107 -8.30 -10.90 -27.26
N VAL A 108 -9.26 -10.35 -26.54
CA VAL A 108 -9.25 -10.11 -25.10
C VAL A 108 -9.00 -11.42 -24.34
N GLU A 109 -9.53 -12.55 -24.82
CA GLU A 109 -9.34 -13.84 -24.15
C GLU A 109 -7.87 -14.28 -24.09
N GLU A 110 -7.14 -14.19 -25.22
CA GLU A 110 -5.74 -14.60 -25.29
C GLU A 110 -4.80 -13.55 -24.68
N GLN A 111 -5.15 -12.27 -24.83
CA GLN A 111 -4.26 -11.15 -24.52
C GLN A 111 -4.46 -10.59 -23.10
N VAL A 112 -5.56 -10.94 -22.43
CA VAL A 112 -5.78 -10.67 -21.01
C VAL A 112 -5.54 -11.95 -20.21
N ARG A 113 -4.38 -12.01 -19.57
CA ARG A 113 -3.95 -13.17 -18.78
C ARG A 113 -3.43 -12.75 -17.41
N ARG A 114 -3.49 -13.67 -16.45
CA ARG A 114 -2.84 -13.46 -15.16
C ARG A 114 -1.49 -14.17 -15.15
N ASP A 115 -0.42 -13.41 -14.91
CA ASP A 115 0.94 -13.95 -14.85
C ASP A 115 1.57 -13.61 -13.49
N ARG A 116 2.07 -14.64 -12.79
CA ARG A 116 2.72 -14.54 -11.47
C ARG A 116 1.94 -13.66 -10.47
N GLY A 117 0.60 -13.73 -10.50
CA GLY A 117 -0.28 -13.00 -9.60
C GLY A 117 -0.63 -11.56 -10.02
N VAL A 118 -0.14 -11.07 -11.17
CA VAL A 118 -0.46 -9.75 -11.74
C VAL A 118 -1.29 -9.94 -13.00
N LEU A 119 -2.28 -9.08 -13.21
CA LEU A 119 -3.09 -9.10 -14.43
C LEU A 119 -2.34 -8.36 -15.55
N VAL A 120 -2.12 -9.07 -16.64
CA VAL A 120 -1.32 -8.65 -17.79
C VAL A 120 -2.25 -8.47 -18.98
N VAL A 121 -2.17 -7.30 -19.60
CA VAL A 121 -2.84 -7.00 -20.87
C VAL A 121 -1.77 -6.81 -21.91
N ASP A 122 -1.81 -7.66 -22.91
CA ASP A 122 -0.84 -7.67 -23.99
C ASP A 122 -1.36 -6.88 -25.19
N LEU A 123 -0.62 -5.85 -25.60
CA LEU A 123 -1.03 -4.93 -26.66
C LEU A 123 -0.45 -5.31 -28.03
N HIS A 124 0.33 -6.39 -28.13
CA HIS A 124 0.86 -6.86 -29.41
C HIS A 124 -0.29 -7.23 -30.35
N GLY A 125 -0.26 -6.71 -31.58
CA GLY A 125 -1.33 -6.93 -32.57
C GLY A 125 -2.40 -5.83 -32.61
N LEU A 126 -2.35 -4.85 -31.70
CA LEU A 126 -3.11 -3.61 -31.83
C LEU A 126 -2.34 -2.55 -32.62
N ASP A 127 -3.05 -1.62 -33.24
CA ASP A 127 -2.51 -0.37 -33.75
C ASP A 127 -2.43 0.68 -32.62
N ALA A 128 -1.57 1.70 -32.81
CA ALA A 128 -1.37 2.75 -31.81
C ALA A 128 -2.68 3.47 -31.35
N PRO A 129 -3.63 3.83 -32.25
CA PRO A 129 -4.94 4.35 -31.85
C PRO A 129 -5.75 3.40 -30.97
N SER A 130 -5.86 2.11 -31.32
CA SER A 130 -6.60 1.14 -30.51
C SER A 130 -5.96 0.91 -29.15
N ALA A 131 -4.63 0.88 -29.06
CA ALA A 131 -3.92 0.77 -27.80
C ALA A 131 -4.12 2.00 -26.88
N ALA A 132 -4.19 3.20 -27.45
CA ALA A 132 -4.53 4.42 -26.71
C ALA A 132 -5.96 4.37 -26.18
N ALA A 133 -6.93 3.97 -27.01
CA ALA A 133 -8.33 3.82 -26.61
C ALA A 133 -8.54 2.75 -25.53
N LEU A 134 -7.80 1.64 -25.61
CA LEU A 134 -7.78 0.62 -24.56
C LEU A 134 -7.29 1.21 -23.23
N THR A 135 -6.20 1.97 -23.28
CA THR A 135 -5.62 2.60 -22.09
C THR A 135 -6.58 3.57 -21.45
N GLU A 136 -7.30 4.37 -22.25
CA GLU A 136 -8.33 5.27 -21.78
C GLU A 136 -9.49 4.55 -21.08
N ARG A 137 -9.99 3.45 -21.66
CA ARG A 137 -11.04 2.64 -21.04
C ARG A 137 -10.63 2.05 -19.69
N LEU A 138 -9.37 1.61 -19.56
CA LEU A 138 -8.84 1.15 -18.27
C LEU A 138 -8.79 2.30 -17.24
N LEU A 139 -8.50 3.52 -17.66
CA LEU A 139 -8.48 4.68 -16.77
C LEU A 139 -9.89 5.11 -16.36
N GLU A 140 -10.88 5.03 -17.24
CA GLU A 140 -12.30 5.32 -16.94
C GLU A 140 -12.88 4.36 -15.90
N ARG A 141 -12.53 3.06 -15.99
CA ARG A 141 -13.01 2.00 -15.08
C ARG A 141 -12.04 1.71 -13.93
N ARG A 142 -11.18 2.68 -13.57
CA ARG A 142 -10.12 2.53 -12.56
C ARG A 142 -10.58 1.99 -11.21
N ALA A 143 -11.81 2.30 -10.79
CA ALA A 143 -12.32 1.93 -9.46
C ALA A 143 -12.54 0.42 -9.33
N ASP A 144 -12.71 -0.25 -10.47
CA ASP A 144 -12.99 -1.68 -10.57
C ASP A 144 -11.72 -2.50 -10.85
N LEU A 145 -10.58 -1.83 -10.99
CA LEU A 145 -9.32 -2.40 -11.48
C LEU A 145 -8.22 -2.34 -10.43
N GLY A 146 -7.57 -3.48 -10.22
CA GLY A 146 -6.39 -3.60 -9.36
C GLY A 146 -5.09 -3.28 -10.10
N ARG A 147 -4.00 -3.94 -9.69
CA ARG A 147 -2.68 -3.79 -10.34
C ARG A 147 -2.68 -4.43 -11.74
N LEU A 148 -2.32 -3.65 -12.74
CA LEU A 148 -2.27 -4.07 -14.15
C LEU A 148 -0.85 -3.93 -14.72
N LYS A 149 -0.50 -4.79 -15.66
CA LYS A 149 0.72 -4.68 -16.46
C LYS A 149 0.35 -4.66 -17.95
N LEU A 150 0.60 -3.54 -18.60
CA LEU A 150 0.45 -3.40 -20.05
C LEU A 150 1.75 -3.81 -20.74
N VAL A 151 1.69 -4.75 -21.67
CA VAL A 151 2.84 -5.13 -22.50
C VAL A 151 2.76 -4.34 -23.80
N THR A 152 3.61 -3.32 -23.94
CA THR A 152 3.62 -2.37 -25.07
C THR A 152 4.67 -2.71 -26.13
N GLY A 153 5.55 -3.70 -25.85
CA GLY A 153 6.77 -3.92 -26.61
C GLY A 153 7.85 -2.88 -26.33
N ARG A 154 9.05 -3.09 -26.90
CA ARG A 154 10.22 -2.18 -26.71
C ARG A 154 10.10 -0.88 -27.51
N GLY A 155 9.41 -0.92 -28.64
CA GLY A 155 9.21 0.23 -29.54
C GLY A 155 10.41 0.57 -30.44
N GLU A 156 11.35 -0.38 -30.62
CA GLU A 156 12.64 -0.10 -31.27
C GLU A 156 12.75 -0.66 -32.70
N THR A 157 11.96 -1.68 -33.10
CA THR A 157 11.98 -2.24 -34.47
C THR A 157 10.69 -3.00 -34.82
N LEU A 158 10.24 -2.87 -36.08
CA LEU A 158 9.20 -3.72 -36.70
C LEU A 158 9.88 -5.00 -37.21
N HIS A 159 9.64 -6.13 -36.55
CA HIS A 159 9.99 -7.47 -37.03
C HIS A 159 8.78 -8.39 -36.82
N VAL A 160 8.75 -9.54 -37.51
CA VAL A 160 7.64 -10.50 -37.42
C VAL A 160 7.48 -10.93 -35.95
N GLY A 161 6.36 -10.57 -35.33
CA GLY A 161 6.08 -10.81 -33.90
C GLY A 161 6.37 -9.63 -32.95
N SER A 162 6.88 -8.50 -33.46
CA SER A 162 7.11 -7.27 -32.69
C SER A 162 5.85 -6.40 -32.62
N ALA A 163 5.68 -5.70 -31.49
CA ALA A 163 4.65 -4.66 -31.36
C ALA A 163 4.92 -3.50 -32.32
N ASP A 164 3.86 -2.87 -32.82
CA ASP A 164 3.96 -1.61 -33.55
C ASP A 164 4.71 -0.57 -32.69
N PRO A 165 5.83 0.01 -33.18
CA PRO A 165 6.59 1.03 -32.47
C PRO A 165 5.76 2.22 -31.98
N GLY A 166 4.64 2.53 -32.65
CA GLY A 166 3.73 3.62 -32.28
C GLY A 166 2.91 3.35 -31.00
N ILE A 167 2.75 2.10 -30.56
CA ILE A 167 1.91 1.74 -29.41
C ILE A 167 2.45 2.37 -28.12
N ARG A 168 3.76 2.23 -27.86
CA ARG A 168 4.36 2.65 -26.59
C ARG A 168 4.28 4.18 -26.41
N PRO A 169 4.64 5.02 -27.38
CA PRO A 169 4.43 6.47 -27.30
C PRO A 169 2.96 6.85 -27.06
N ALA A 170 2.02 6.23 -27.79
CA ALA A 170 0.59 6.55 -27.68
C ALA A 170 0.03 6.22 -26.28
N VAL A 171 0.38 5.04 -25.75
CA VAL A 171 -0.01 4.63 -24.39
C VAL A 171 0.59 5.55 -23.34
N LEU A 172 1.89 5.89 -23.45
CA LEU A 172 2.55 6.78 -22.50
C LEU A 172 1.99 8.21 -22.54
N GLN A 173 1.64 8.71 -23.72
CA GLN A 173 1.01 10.02 -23.86
C GLN A 173 -0.35 10.05 -23.15
N ARG A 174 -1.21 9.04 -23.38
CA ARG A 174 -2.52 8.97 -22.70
C ARG A 174 -2.35 8.84 -21.18
N LEU A 175 -1.44 7.98 -20.73
CA LEU A 175 -1.14 7.83 -19.30
C LEU A 175 -0.60 9.13 -18.68
N ARG A 176 0.19 9.94 -19.38
CA ARG A 176 0.65 11.23 -18.82
C ARG A 176 -0.49 12.22 -18.61
N VAL A 177 -1.44 12.28 -19.55
CA VAL A 177 -2.57 13.22 -19.48
C VAL A 177 -3.56 12.81 -18.38
N ASP A 178 -3.80 11.51 -18.21
CA ASP A 178 -4.91 11.03 -17.40
C ASP A 178 -4.49 10.32 -16.10
N ALA A 179 -3.25 9.83 -15.97
CA ALA A 179 -2.85 9.09 -14.77
C ALA A 179 -2.83 9.96 -13.50
N GLN A 180 -2.56 11.27 -13.63
CA GLN A 180 -2.65 12.19 -12.50
C GLN A 180 -4.09 12.32 -11.99
N LYS A 181 -5.07 12.39 -12.90
CA LYS A 181 -6.49 12.39 -12.54
C LYS A 181 -6.94 11.02 -12.02
N ALA A 182 -6.35 9.95 -12.57
CA ALA A 182 -6.67 8.58 -12.23
C ALA A 182 -6.05 8.09 -10.91
N GLU A 183 -5.17 8.87 -10.27
CA GLU A 183 -4.45 8.49 -9.03
C GLU A 183 -3.73 7.13 -9.16
N TRP A 184 -3.16 6.88 -10.34
CA TRP A 184 -2.40 5.67 -10.63
C TRP A 184 -0.92 5.96 -10.69
N GLN A 185 -0.12 5.11 -10.06
CA GLN A 185 1.33 5.12 -10.20
C GLN A 185 1.70 4.37 -11.48
N VAL A 186 2.32 5.09 -12.41
CA VAL A 186 2.80 4.54 -13.68
C VAL A 186 4.28 4.16 -13.54
N ILE A 187 4.58 2.86 -13.57
CA ILE A 187 5.94 2.33 -13.51
C ILE A 187 6.34 1.86 -14.91
N GLN A 188 7.24 2.61 -15.54
CA GLN A 188 7.69 2.35 -16.90
C GLN A 188 8.89 1.39 -16.87
N LYS A 189 8.83 0.32 -17.66
CA LYS A 189 9.94 -0.60 -17.96
C LYS A 189 10.25 -0.58 -19.46
N SER A 190 11.30 -1.28 -19.87
CA SER A 190 11.76 -1.30 -21.27
C SER A 190 10.71 -1.83 -22.25
N SER A 191 9.91 -2.83 -21.88
CA SER A 191 8.90 -3.46 -22.76
C SER A 191 7.47 -3.46 -22.20
N SER A 192 7.25 -2.86 -21.03
CA SER A 192 5.96 -2.88 -20.36
C SER A 192 5.76 -1.68 -19.46
N VAL A 193 4.50 -1.35 -19.20
CA VAL A 193 4.09 -0.31 -18.27
C VAL A 193 3.23 -0.95 -17.20
N THR A 194 3.65 -0.86 -15.94
CA THR A 194 2.86 -1.36 -14.81
C THR A 194 2.06 -0.21 -14.23
N LEU A 195 0.75 -0.40 -14.13
CA LEU A 195 -0.20 0.53 -13.54
C LEU A 195 -0.55 0.02 -12.15
N ARG A 196 -0.31 0.84 -11.14
CA ARG A 196 -0.61 0.51 -9.73
C ARG A 196 -1.56 1.55 -9.15
N PRO A 197 -2.73 1.14 -8.62
CA PRO A 197 -3.60 2.08 -7.93
C PRO A 197 -2.91 2.63 -6.67
N MET A 198 -3.01 3.94 -6.42
CA MET A 198 -2.39 4.59 -5.25
C MET A 198 -3.13 4.31 -3.91
N GLY A 199 -4.19 3.49 -3.95
CA GLY A 199 -5.10 3.25 -2.84
C GLY A 199 -6.12 4.39 -2.69
N ARG A 200 -7.16 4.22 -1.88
CA ARG A 200 -8.17 5.26 -1.63
C ARG A 200 -7.66 6.27 -0.60
N ALA A 201 -7.81 7.56 -0.90
CA ALA A 201 -7.55 8.59 0.09
C ALA A 201 -8.53 8.43 1.27
N PRO A 202 -8.09 8.67 2.52
CA PRO A 202 -8.99 8.66 3.65
C PRO A 202 -10.06 9.74 3.47
N THR A 203 -11.28 9.45 3.87
CA THR A 203 -12.32 10.48 3.98
C THR A 203 -11.95 11.49 5.06
N PRO A 204 -12.45 12.74 5.02
CA PRO A 204 -12.15 13.72 6.07
C PRO A 204 -12.48 13.24 7.49
N LYS A 205 -13.54 12.43 7.64
CA LYS A 205 -13.93 11.82 8.92
C LYS A 205 -12.93 10.78 9.40
N GLU A 206 -12.48 9.89 8.52
CA GLU A 206 -11.47 8.87 8.85
C GLU A 206 -10.11 9.51 9.14
N TRP A 207 -9.74 10.53 8.36
CA TRP A 207 -8.52 11.31 8.58
C TRP A 207 -8.54 11.95 9.97
N LEU A 208 -9.63 12.64 10.33
CA LEU A 208 -9.77 13.28 11.63
C LEU A 208 -9.77 12.26 12.78
N GLY A 209 -10.48 11.14 12.61
CA GLY A 209 -10.48 10.06 13.60
C GLY A 209 -9.07 9.51 13.87
N ARG A 210 -8.31 9.24 12.80
CA ARG A 210 -6.90 8.82 12.91
C ARG A 210 -6.05 9.90 13.58
N PHE A 211 -6.22 11.16 13.17
CA PHE A 211 -5.45 12.27 13.70
C PHE A 211 -5.65 12.45 15.20
N VAL A 212 -6.90 12.48 15.67
CA VAL A 212 -7.23 12.64 17.10
C VAL A 212 -6.66 11.51 17.95
N VAL A 213 -6.70 10.26 17.47
CA VAL A 213 -6.17 9.11 18.20
C VAL A 213 -4.65 9.15 18.32
N PHE A 214 -3.95 9.58 17.27
CA PHE A 214 -2.49 9.52 17.23
C PHE A 214 -1.78 10.80 17.67
N VAL A 215 -2.45 11.96 17.64
CA VAL A 215 -1.79 13.25 17.87
C VAL A 215 -1.20 13.39 19.26
N VAL A 216 -1.93 12.97 20.30
CA VAL A 216 -1.48 13.08 21.69
C VAL A 216 -0.27 12.17 21.96
N PRO A 217 -0.31 10.85 21.68
CA PRO A 217 0.84 9.99 21.94
C PRO A 217 2.04 10.32 21.06
N MET A 218 1.85 10.67 19.78
CA MET A 218 2.97 10.97 18.87
C MET A 218 3.65 12.30 19.21
N THR A 219 2.86 13.36 19.43
CA THR A 219 3.40 14.67 19.82
C THR A 219 4.10 14.57 21.17
N GLY A 220 3.46 13.96 22.17
CA GLY A 220 4.06 13.79 23.49
C GLY A 220 5.37 13.01 23.47
N ALA A 221 5.40 11.86 22.79
CA ALA A 221 6.61 11.05 22.68
C ALA A 221 7.74 11.77 21.95
N MET A 222 7.45 12.45 20.83
CA MET A 222 8.48 13.20 20.10
C MET A 222 8.97 14.42 20.87
N THR A 223 8.11 15.15 21.55
CA THR A 223 8.51 16.28 22.41
C THR A 223 9.51 15.83 23.48
N LEU A 224 9.23 14.73 24.18
CA LEU A 224 10.14 14.19 25.19
C LEU A 224 11.44 13.66 24.57
N ALA A 225 11.34 12.90 23.49
CA ALA A 225 12.52 12.33 22.83
C ALA A 225 13.48 13.41 22.30
N PHE A 226 12.95 14.49 21.69
CA PHE A 226 13.77 15.57 21.18
C PHE A 226 14.25 16.55 22.25
N ARG A 227 13.52 16.69 23.38
CA ARG A 227 14.05 17.37 24.57
C ARG A 227 15.30 16.68 25.07
N ASP A 228 15.20 15.37 25.26
CA ASP A 228 16.29 14.58 25.81
C ASP A 228 17.47 14.49 24.82
N LEU A 229 17.21 14.49 23.51
CA LEU A 229 18.24 14.57 22.47
C LEU A 229 18.95 15.93 22.41
N ALA A 230 18.25 17.03 22.69
CA ALA A 230 18.80 18.38 22.62
C ALA A 230 19.74 18.71 23.80
N GLY A 231 19.56 18.04 24.94
CA GLY A 231 20.41 18.20 26.13
C GLY A 231 20.18 19.52 26.89
N SER A 232 20.88 19.67 28.02
CA SER A 232 20.60 20.64 29.12
C SER A 232 20.83 22.12 28.81
N GLY A 233 20.88 22.52 27.54
CA GLY A 233 20.99 23.92 27.10
C GLY A 233 20.05 24.30 25.96
N MET A 234 19.37 23.33 25.35
CA MET A 234 18.50 23.52 24.19
C MET A 234 17.16 22.78 24.36
N GLU A 235 16.78 22.46 25.60
CA GLU A 235 15.60 21.64 25.93
C GLU A 235 14.32 22.22 25.33
N GLU A 236 14.13 23.54 25.40
CA GLU A 236 12.95 24.22 24.87
C GLU A 236 12.87 24.13 23.34
N GLN A 237 13.98 24.29 22.64
CA GLN A 237 14.02 24.11 21.17
C GLN A 237 13.82 22.64 20.79
N GLY A 238 14.38 21.70 21.56
CA GLY A 238 14.14 20.27 21.41
C GLY A 238 12.67 19.91 21.57
N MET A 239 12.01 20.45 22.59
CA MET A 239 10.58 20.25 22.83
C MET A 239 9.72 20.81 21.70
N MET A 240 9.99 22.04 21.25
CA MET A 240 9.26 22.67 20.14
C MET A 240 9.43 21.89 18.83
N PHE A 241 10.67 21.50 18.52
CA PHE A 241 10.95 20.70 17.33
C PHE A 241 10.24 19.34 17.39
N GLY A 242 10.33 18.66 18.54
CA GLY A 242 9.65 17.39 18.75
C GLY A 242 8.13 17.49 18.64
N ALA A 243 7.54 18.56 19.17
CA ALA A 243 6.10 18.80 19.04
C ALA A 243 5.70 19.01 17.57
N ALA A 244 6.43 19.84 16.84
CA ALA A 244 6.19 20.11 15.43
C ALA A 244 6.36 18.84 14.56
N ALA A 245 7.42 18.06 14.82
CA ALA A 245 7.67 16.79 14.14
C ALA A 245 6.57 15.77 14.44
N GLY A 246 6.11 15.68 15.69
CA GLY A 246 5.02 14.80 16.10
C GLY A 246 3.70 15.14 15.42
N LEU A 247 3.36 16.43 15.32
CA LEU A 247 2.19 16.90 14.58
C LEU A 247 2.29 16.56 13.09
N LEU A 248 3.45 16.82 12.47
CA LEU A 248 3.69 16.51 11.05
C LEU A 248 3.55 15.01 10.78
N MET A 249 4.21 14.17 11.58
CA MET A 249 4.16 12.72 11.44
C MET A 249 2.74 12.18 11.62
N THR A 250 1.99 12.73 12.59
CA THR A 250 0.58 12.37 12.79
C THR A 250 -0.26 12.73 11.56
N ALA A 251 -0.07 13.92 10.99
CA ALA A 251 -0.77 14.34 9.79
C ALA A 251 -0.46 13.43 8.59
N LEU A 252 0.82 13.05 8.40
CA LEU A 252 1.25 12.14 7.34
C LEU A 252 0.65 10.73 7.52
N LEU A 253 0.70 10.19 8.74
CA LEU A 253 0.12 8.88 9.06
C LEU A 253 -1.40 8.87 8.87
N SER A 254 -2.08 9.94 9.29
CA SER A 254 -3.53 10.09 9.11
C SER A 254 -3.91 10.17 7.63
N SER A 255 -3.01 10.68 6.79
CA SER A 255 -3.15 10.76 5.34
C SER A 255 -2.84 9.45 4.61
N TYR A 256 -2.52 8.36 5.34
CA TYR A 256 -2.20 7.08 4.72
C TYR A 256 -3.39 6.54 3.90
N ARG A 257 -3.11 6.23 2.62
CA ARG A 257 -4.10 5.73 1.67
C ARG A 257 -4.30 4.23 1.84
N ASP A 258 -5.55 3.80 1.85
CA ASP A 258 -5.88 2.38 1.96
C ASP A 258 -5.61 1.68 0.62
N ARG A 259 -4.75 0.65 0.66
CA ARG A 259 -4.31 -0.14 -0.51
C ARG A 259 -4.89 -1.56 -0.52
N SER A 260 -5.86 -1.85 0.36
CA SER A 260 -6.44 -3.19 0.56
C SER A 260 -7.48 -3.59 -0.50
N ALA A 261 -7.84 -2.67 -1.40
CA ALA A 261 -8.81 -2.88 -2.47
C ALA A 261 -8.20 -3.65 -3.66
#